data_AF-A0A7Z9J459-F1
#
_entry.id   AF-A0A7Z9J459-F1
#
_cell.length_a   1.000
_cell.length_b   1.000
_cell.length_c   1.000
_cell.angle_alpha   90.00
_cell.angle_beta   90.00
_cell.angle_gamma   90.00
#
_symmetry.space_group_name_H-M   'P 1'
#
loop_
_entity.id
_entity.type
_entity.pdbx_description
1 polymer ?
#
loop_
_entity_poly.entity_id
_entity_poly.type
_entity_poly.pdbx_seq_one_letter_code
_entity_poly.pdbx_strand_id
1 'polypeptide(L)'
;MKIVYAGSWLLFQQQSKDYREQTLSTEGMNDAMIITNGSLLQMHNWTANKVTADYSLSSDWDNRWRTGGSLEEVVEEAHLSEEWIWKGIKRFADERSDRLAHL
;
A
#
# COMPACT_ATOMS: atom_id res chain seq x y z
N MET A 1 -7.61 11.85 5.78
CA MET A 1 -6.58 11.08 5.05
C MET A 1 -5.27 11.21 5.81
N LYS A 2 -4.56 10.10 6.02
CA LYS A 2 -3.24 10.06 6.67
C LYS A 2 -2.28 9.29 5.77
N ILE A 3 -1.06 9.80 5.60
CA ILE A 3 0.00 9.15 4.83
C ILE A 3 1.10 8.77 5.83
N VAL A 4 1.55 7.52 5.77
CA VAL A 4 2.59 6.99 6.64
C VAL A 4 3.71 6.44 5.78
N TYR A 5 4.94 6.86 6.05
CA TYR A 5 6.12 6.30 5.39
C TYR A 5 6.55 4.99 6.08
N ALA A 6 6.50 3.88 5.35
CA ALA A 6 6.76 2.54 5.85
C ALA A 6 8.18 2.04 5.50
N GLY A 7 9.22 2.77 5.95
CA GLY A 7 10.60 2.49 5.54
C GLY A 7 11.31 1.32 6.26
N SER A 8 10.93 1.02 7.51
CA SER A 8 11.53 -0.08 8.28
C SER A 8 10.59 -0.61 9.35
N TRP A 9 10.16 -1.86 9.18
CA TRP A 9 9.31 -2.53 10.15
C TRP A 9 10.00 -2.69 11.51
N LEU A 10 11.26 -3.11 11.52
CA LEU A 10 11.99 -3.36 12.76
C LEU A 10 12.21 -2.08 13.57
N LEU A 11 12.56 -0.96 12.92
CA LEU A 11 12.69 0.33 13.62
C LEU A 11 11.35 0.84 14.14
N PHE A 12 10.26 0.59 13.41
CA PHE A 12 8.91 0.91 13.87
C PHE A 12 8.53 0.07 15.10
N GLN A 13 8.82 -1.23 15.11
CA GLN A 13 8.54 -2.13 16.24
C GLN A 13 9.32 -1.78 17.51
N GLN A 14 10.49 -1.15 17.38
CA GLN A 14 11.28 -0.65 18.52
C GLN A 14 10.68 0.61 19.16
N GLN A 15 9.71 1.27 18.52
CA GLN A 15 9.05 2.45 19.07
C GLN A 15 8.11 2.09 20.22
N SER A 16 7.81 3.07 21.07
CA SER A 16 6.83 2.92 22.15
C SER A 16 5.47 2.48 21.61
N LYS A 17 4.70 1.77 22.44
CA LYS A 17 3.34 1.35 22.07
C LYS A 17 2.50 2.57 21.66
N ASP A 18 2.56 3.64 22.43
CA ASP A 18 1.79 4.86 22.16
C ASP A 18 2.14 5.47 20.79
N TYR A 19 3.42 5.52 20.42
CA TYR A 19 3.84 5.99 19.11
C TYR A 19 3.30 5.11 17.98
N ARG A 20 3.40 3.77 18.13
CA ARG A 20 2.91 2.83 17.11
C ARG A 20 1.40 2.95 16.93
N GLU A 21 0.64 2.97 18.02
CA GLU A 21 -0.84 3.10 17.97
C GLU A 21 -1.28 4.45 17.41
N GLN A 22 -0.59 5.55 17.77
CA GLN A 22 -0.88 6.87 17.20
C GLN A 22 -0.50 6.95 15.72
N THR A 23 0.53 6.22 15.28
CA THR A 23 1.00 6.23 13.89
C THR A 23 0.15 5.34 13.00
N LEU A 24 -0.08 4.10 13.39
CA LEU A 24 -0.83 3.11 12.64
C LEU A 24 -1.37 2.07 13.61
N SER A 25 -2.60 2.28 14.10
CA SER A 25 -3.29 1.34 14.98
C SER A 25 -3.65 0.05 14.24
N THR A 26 -3.98 -1.01 14.99
CA THR A 26 -4.42 -2.29 14.41
C THR A 26 -5.64 -2.11 13.49
N GLU A 27 -6.63 -1.33 13.90
CA GLU A 27 -7.79 -0.99 13.05
C GLU A 27 -7.37 -0.20 11.81
N GLY A 28 -6.43 0.74 11.98
CA GLY A 28 -5.85 1.50 10.88
C GLY A 28 -5.10 0.63 9.87
N MET A 29 -4.43 -0.44 10.31
CA MET A 29 -3.79 -1.39 9.39
C MET A 29 -4.81 -2.17 8.56
N ASN A 30 -5.96 -2.53 9.14
CA ASN A 30 -7.03 -3.22 8.42
C ASN A 30 -7.75 -2.30 7.42
N ASP A 31 -7.80 -1.00 7.71
CA ASP A 31 -8.32 0.05 6.83
C ASP A 31 -7.20 0.88 6.17
N ALA A 32 -6.14 0.20 5.70
CA ALA A 32 -5.05 0.81 4.95
C ALA A 32 -4.93 0.23 3.53
N MET A 33 -4.28 0.99 2.65
CA MET A 33 -3.71 0.50 1.40
C MET A 33 -2.21 0.77 1.40
N ILE A 34 -1.46 -0.03 0.65
CA ILE A 34 -0.02 0.11 0.47
C ILE A 34 0.25 0.58 -0.95
N ILE A 35 1.19 1.51 -1.11
CA ILE A 35 1.71 1.91 -2.43
C ILE A 35 3.22 1.73 -2.35
N THR A 36 3.77 0.89 -3.23
CA THR A 36 5.20 0.56 -3.24
C THR A 36 5.73 0.46 -4.67
N ASN A 37 6.97 0.88 -4.88
CA ASN A 37 7.69 0.66 -6.14
C ASN A 37 8.40 -0.71 -6.19
N GLY A 38 8.34 -1.48 -5.10
CA GLY A 38 8.81 -2.87 -5.03
C GLY A 38 7.67 -3.88 -5.11
N SER A 39 7.96 -5.11 -4.68
CA SER A 39 6.97 -6.18 -4.62
C SER A 39 5.98 -5.98 -3.46
N LEU A 40 4.70 -6.27 -3.69
CA LEU A 40 3.70 -6.27 -2.62
C LEU A 40 4.05 -7.29 -1.51
N LEU A 41 4.67 -8.41 -1.86
CA LEU A 41 5.07 -9.44 -0.89
C LEU A 41 6.09 -8.92 0.13
N GLN A 42 6.97 -8.00 -0.28
CA GLN A 42 7.94 -7.39 0.64
C GLN A 42 7.27 -6.52 1.70
N MET A 43 6.02 -6.10 1.46
CA MET A 43 5.23 -5.30 2.38
C MET A 43 4.39 -6.14 3.36
N HIS A 44 4.55 -7.47 3.40
CA HIS A 44 3.73 -8.38 4.22
C HIS A 44 3.62 -7.98 5.71
N ASN A 45 4.65 -7.38 6.31
CA ASN A 45 4.59 -6.90 7.70
C ASN A 45 3.59 -5.75 7.89
N TRP A 46 3.31 -4.99 6.82
CA TRP A 46 2.37 -3.87 6.79
C TRP A 46 1.00 -4.26 6.23
N THR A 47 0.88 -5.45 5.63
CA THR A 47 -0.35 -5.96 5.02
C THR A 47 -1.15 -6.76 6.05
N ALA A 48 -2.19 -6.15 6.63
CA ALA A 48 -2.98 -6.79 7.69
C ALA A 48 -3.75 -8.03 7.22
N ASN A 49 -4.28 -7.99 6.00
CA ASN A 49 -5.17 -9.03 5.46
C ASN A 49 -5.21 -8.98 3.93
N LYS A 50 -5.95 -9.92 3.32
CA LYS A 50 -6.10 -9.99 1.86
C LYS A 50 -6.81 -8.77 1.27
N VAL A 51 -7.78 -8.18 1.97
CA VAL A 51 -8.45 -6.96 1.51
C VAL A 51 -7.45 -5.81 1.40
N THR A 52 -6.57 -5.61 2.39
CA THR A 52 -5.46 -4.63 2.30
C THR A 52 -4.62 -4.85 1.04
N ALA A 53 -4.26 -6.10 0.74
CA ALA A 53 -3.48 -6.45 -0.46
C ALA A 53 -4.24 -6.13 -1.76
N ASP A 54 -5.53 -6.49 -1.85
CA ASP A 54 -6.37 -6.35 -3.05
C ASP A 54 -6.65 -4.88 -3.45
N TYR A 55 -6.42 -3.95 -2.52
CA TYR A 55 -6.52 -2.51 -2.75
C TYR A 55 -5.16 -1.79 -2.78
N SER A 56 -4.06 -2.53 -2.60
CA SER A 56 -2.71 -1.96 -2.65
C SER A 56 -2.19 -1.87 -4.09
N LEU A 57 -1.23 -0.97 -4.31
CA LEU A 57 -0.54 -0.79 -5.58
C LEU A 57 0.93 -1.19 -5.43
N SER A 58 1.42 -2.02 -6.35
CA SER A 58 2.81 -2.46 -6.41
C SER A 58 3.28 -2.58 -7.85
N SER A 59 4.59 -2.49 -8.05
CA SER A 59 5.17 -2.58 -9.41
C SER A 59 5.06 -3.98 -10.02
N ASP A 60 4.81 -5.01 -9.21
CA ASP A 60 4.63 -6.41 -9.61
C ASP A 60 3.16 -6.84 -9.78
N TRP A 61 2.24 -5.89 -9.99
CA TRP A 61 0.79 -6.13 -10.09
C TRP A 61 0.37 -7.23 -11.10
N ASP A 62 1.18 -7.47 -12.12
CA ASP A 62 0.98 -8.46 -13.20
C ASP A 62 1.98 -9.62 -13.16
N ASN A 63 2.83 -9.71 -12.13
CA ASN A 63 3.90 -10.69 -11.98
C ASN A 63 4.90 -10.72 -13.15
N ARG A 64 5.27 -9.56 -13.69
CA ARG A 64 6.26 -9.43 -14.76
C ARG A 64 7.36 -8.43 -14.39
N TRP A 65 8.53 -8.61 -15.02
CA TRP A 65 9.58 -7.60 -14.99
C TRP A 65 9.15 -6.38 -15.80
N ARG A 66 9.38 -5.18 -15.26
CA ARG A 66 9.22 -3.94 -16.03
C ARG A 66 10.25 -3.87 -17.14
N THR A 67 9.85 -3.27 -18.25
CA THR A 67 10.78 -2.97 -19.35
C THR A 67 11.77 -1.87 -18.93
N GLY A 68 12.84 -1.72 -19.71
CA GLY A 68 13.70 -0.54 -19.60
C GLY A 68 13.19 0.57 -20.52
N GLY A 69 13.48 1.82 -20.18
CA GLY A 69 13.00 2.98 -20.94
C GLY A 69 13.19 4.27 -20.15
N SER A 70 12.39 5.27 -20.46
CA SER A 70 12.31 6.47 -19.63
C SER A 70 11.66 6.15 -18.27
N LEU A 71 11.86 7.05 -17.29
CA LEU A 71 11.21 6.90 -15.99
C LEU A 71 9.68 6.87 -16.13
N GLU A 72 9.15 7.72 -17.01
CA GLU A 72 7.72 7.87 -17.27
C GLU A 72 7.14 6.58 -17.84
N GLU A 73 7.82 5.95 -18.81
CA GLU A 73 7.41 4.67 -19.40
C GLU A 73 7.38 3.56 -18.34
N VAL A 74 8.42 3.45 -17.51
CA VAL A 74 8.53 2.41 -16.47
C VAL A 74 7.48 2.61 -15.38
N VAL A 75 7.24 3.86 -14.96
CA VAL A 75 6.25 4.20 -13.93
C VAL A 75 4.82 3.95 -14.43
N GLU A 76 4.55 4.25 -15.70
CA GLU A 76 3.26 3.94 -16.33
C GLU A 76 3.04 2.42 -16.43
N GLU A 77 4.03 1.65 -16.91
CA GLU A 77 3.95 0.18 -16.96
C GLU A 77 3.76 -0.45 -15.56
N ALA A 78 4.36 0.14 -14.53
CA ALA A 78 4.20 -0.29 -13.14
C ALA A 78 2.82 0.03 -12.55
N HIS A 79 1.96 0.78 -13.26
CA HIS A 79 0.71 1.35 -12.71
C HIS A 79 0.96 2.21 -11.46
N LEU A 80 2.04 3.00 -11.49
CA LEU A 80 2.43 3.90 -10.41
C LEU A 80 2.50 5.37 -10.86
N SER A 81 2.01 5.68 -12.06
CA SER A 81 1.84 7.08 -12.49
C SER A 81 0.78 7.78 -11.64
N GLU A 82 0.76 9.12 -11.71
CA GLU A 82 -0.18 9.94 -10.94
C GLU A 82 -1.65 9.50 -11.17
N GLU A 83 -2.00 9.18 -12.42
CA GLU A 83 -3.35 8.73 -12.78
C GLU A 83 -3.71 7.39 -12.11
N TRP A 84 -2.81 6.40 -12.16
CA TRP A 84 -3.03 5.10 -11.54
C TRP A 84 -3.11 5.18 -10.01
N ILE A 85 -2.22 5.96 -9.39
CA ILE A 85 -2.24 6.21 -7.95
C ILE A 85 -3.57 6.86 -7.55
N TRP A 86 -4.00 7.90 -8.27
CA TRP A 86 -5.25 8.58 -8.00
C TRP A 86 -6.45 7.64 -8.13
N LYS A 87 -6.49 6.83 -9.19
CA LYS A 87 -7.53 5.82 -9.40
C LYS A 87 -7.58 4.80 -8.27
N GLY A 88 -6.41 4.32 -7.81
CA GLY A 88 -6.31 3.38 -6.69
C GLY A 88 -6.81 3.98 -5.37
N ILE A 89 -6.36 5.20 -5.03
CA ILE A 89 -6.79 5.92 -3.82
C ILE A 89 -8.31 6.15 -3.85
N LYS A 90 -8.85 6.58 -5.01
CA LYS A 90 -10.28 6.80 -5.17
C LYS A 90 -11.08 5.52 -4.95
N ARG A 91 -10.69 4.41 -5.60
CA ARG A 91 -11.31 3.09 -5.40
C ARG A 91 -11.28 2.68 -3.92
N PHE A 92 -10.13 2.83 -3.26
CA PHE A 92 -9.96 2.48 -1.85
C PHE A 92 -10.87 3.28 -0.91
N ALA A 93 -11.04 4.57 -1.20
CA ALA A 93 -11.89 5.48 -0.42
C ALA A 93 -13.39 5.24 -0.68
N ASP A 94 -13.79 5.11 -1.95
CA ASP A 94 -15.18 4.97 -2.37
C ASP A 94 -15.78 3.62 -1.91
N GLU A 95 -14.99 2.54 -1.95
CA GLU A 95 -15.44 1.17 -1.60
C GLU A 95 -15.23 0.84 -0.11
N ARG A 96 -14.93 1.83 0.76
CA ARG A 96 -14.56 1.59 2.16
C ARG A 96 -15.58 0.72 2.93
N SER A 97 -16.87 1.00 2.82
CA SER A 97 -17.91 0.23 3.53
C SER A 97 -17.90 -1.23 3.11
N ASP A 98 -17.76 -1.51 1.81
CA ASP A 98 -17.73 -2.87 1.27
C ASP A 98 -16.45 -3.58 1.69
N ARG A 99 -15.29 -2.91 1.64
CA ARG A 99 -14.01 -3.47 2.09
C ARG A 99 -14.07 -3.95 3.54
N LEU A 100 -14.59 -3.09 4.42
CA LEU A 100 -14.64 -3.39 5.85
C LEU A 100 -15.65 -4.47 6.19
N ALA A 101 -16.67 -4.69 5.35
CA ALA A 101 -17.61 -5.79 5.52
C ALA A 101 -17.03 -7.18 5.16
N HIS A 102 -15.88 -7.23 4.47
CA HIS A 102 -15.21 -8.46 4.03
C HIS A 102 -13.91 -8.76 4.80
N LEU A 103 -13.67 -8.05 5.91
CA LEU A 103 -12.56 -8.32 6.85
C LEU A 103 -12.87 -9.51 7.75
#